data_AF-A0ABD6BXQ7-F1
#
_entry.id   AF-A0ABD6BXQ7-F1
#
_cell.length_a   1.000
_cell.length_b   1.000
_cell.length_c   1.000
_cell.angle_alpha   90.00
_cell.angle_beta   90.00
_cell.angle_gamma   90.00
#
_symmetry.space_group_name_H-M   'P 1'
#
loop_
_entity.id
_entity.type
_entity.pdbx_description
1 polymer ?
#
loop_
_entity_poly.entity_id
_entity_poly.type
_entity_poly.pdbx_seq_one_letter_code
_entity_poly.pdbx_strand_id
1 'polypeptide(L)' 'MVTHGLSSALTLYGARTLTLSQAAAQAGLSESEFIDQLARRGIEVTDAERAAALGEEQPARAD' A
#
# COMPACT_ATOMS: atom_id res chain seq x y z
N MET A 1 -16.53 11.02 -5.41
CA MET A 1 -15.35 11.93 -5.42
C MET A 1 -14.16 11.21 -4.78
N VAL A 2 -13.51 10.27 -5.48
CA VAL A 2 -12.51 9.34 -4.89
C VAL A 2 -11.05 9.83 -5.07
N THR A 3 -10.83 10.86 -5.89
CA THR A 3 -9.49 11.32 -6.29
C THR A 3 -8.67 12.04 -5.20
N HIS A 4 -9.29 12.54 -4.12
CA HIS A 4 -8.56 13.21 -3.03
C HIS A 4 -7.89 12.24 -2.04
N GLY A 5 -8.37 10.99 -1.94
CA GLY A 5 -7.82 9.99 -1.02
C GLY A 5 -6.41 9.55 -1.39
N LEU A 6 -6.12 9.41 -2.69
CA LEU A 6 -4.85 8.91 -3.20
C LEU A 6 -3.65 9.81 -2.87
N SER A 7 -3.75 11.12 -3.14
CA SER A 7 -2.64 12.04 -2.84
C SER A 7 -2.33 12.12 -1.33
N SER A 8 -3.36 12.11 -0.49
CA SER A 8 -3.17 12.04 0.98
C SER A 8 -2.56 10.71 1.40
N ALA A 9 -3.06 9.58 0.87
CA ALA A 9 -2.51 8.25 1.17
C ALA A 9 -1.02 8.15 0.80
N LEU A 10 -0.64 8.63 -0.38
CA LEU A 10 0.76 8.65 -0.82
C LEU A 10 1.64 9.53 0.08
N THR A 11 1.11 10.67 0.54
CA THR A 11 1.84 11.58 1.44
C THR A 11 2.04 10.97 2.83
N LEU A 12 0.98 10.36 3.37
CA LEU A 12 1.01 9.70 4.68
C LEU A 12 1.90 8.45 4.68
N TYR A 13 1.89 7.68 3.59
CA TYR A 13 2.83 6.57 3.39
C TYR A 13 4.29 7.07 3.35
N GLY A 14 4.58 8.10 2.55
CA GLY A 14 5.92 8.69 2.48
C GLY A 14 6.40 9.31 3.80
N ALA A 15 5.46 9.83 4.60
CA ALA A 15 5.72 10.31 5.96
C ALA A 15 5.81 9.18 7.00
N ARG A 16 5.66 7.90 6.59
CA ARG A 16 5.65 6.71 7.45
C ARG A 16 4.60 6.74 8.55
N THR A 17 3.50 7.47 8.33
CA THR A 17 2.40 7.55 9.31
C THR A 17 1.42 6.39 9.15
N LEU A 18 1.32 5.82 7.95
CA LEU A 18 0.46 4.68 7.62
C LEU A 18 1.28 3.58 6.97
N THR A 19 0.87 2.33 7.20
CA THR A 19 1.39 1.16 6.46
C THR A 19 0.84 1.15 5.04
N LEU A 20 1.45 0.35 4.17
CA LEU A 20 0.99 0.20 2.79
C LEU A 20 -0.51 -0.18 2.69
N SER A 21 -0.95 -1.18 3.45
CA SER A 21 -2.35 -1.65 3.49
C SER A 21 -3.32 -0.54 3.90
N GLN A 22 -2.97 0.24 4.94
CA GLN A 22 -3.81 1.35 5.40
C GLN A 22 -3.87 2.49 4.39
N ALA A 23 -2.75 2.81 3.74
CA ALA A 23 -2.72 3.83 2.72
C ALA A 23 -3.51 3.41 1.47
N ALA A 24 -3.41 2.14 1.06
CA ALA A 24 -4.18 1.57 -0.04
C ALA A 24 -5.69 1.60 0.25
N ALA A 25 -6.11 1.14 1.44
CA ALA A 25 -7.49 1.19 1.89
C ALA A 25 -8.05 2.62 1.94
N GLN A 26 -7.23 3.58 2.39
CA GLN A 26 -7.60 5.01 2.39
C GLN A 26 -7.71 5.58 0.97
N ALA A 27 -6.87 5.12 0.05
CA ALA A 27 -6.95 5.48 -1.37
C ALA A 27 -8.12 4.80 -2.10
N GLY A 28 -8.75 3.79 -1.50
CA GLY A 28 -9.77 2.95 -2.13
C GLY A 28 -9.20 2.07 -3.24
N LEU A 29 -7.91 1.71 -3.14
CA LEU A 29 -7.18 0.88 -4.09
C LEU A 29 -6.75 -0.42 -3.42
N SER A 30 -6.51 -1.45 -4.21
CA SER A 30 -5.77 -2.62 -3.75
C SER A 30 -4.32 -2.24 -3.47
N GLU A 31 -3.67 -3.00 -2.59
CA GLU A 31 -2.27 -2.76 -2.21
C GLU A 31 -1.32 -2.81 -3.41
N SER A 32 -1.53 -3.76 -4.32
CA SER A 32 -0.81 -3.88 -5.60
C SER A 32 -0.95 -2.64 -6.49
N GLU A 33 -2.16 -2.08 -6.60
CA GLU A 33 -2.40 -0.84 -7.34
C GLU A 33 -1.73 0.36 -6.66
N PHE A 34 -1.77 0.41 -5.33
CA PHE A 34 -1.12 1.48 -4.57
C PHE A 34 0.41 1.43 -4.72
N ILE A 35 0.98 0.24 -4.74
CA ILE A 35 2.38 -0.03 -5.03
C ILE A 35 2.78 0.48 -6.43
N ASP A 36 1.96 0.27 -7.46
CA ASP A 36 2.22 0.78 -8.81
C ASP A 36 2.29 2.31 -8.80
N GLN A 37 1.40 2.97 -8.04
CA GLN A 37 1.40 4.42 -7.87
C GLN A 37 2.65 4.93 -7.13
N LEU A 38 3.13 4.19 -6.13
CA LEU A 38 4.38 4.51 -5.43
C LEU A 38 5.59 4.40 -6.36
N ALA A 39 5.64 3.33 -7.16
CA ALA A 39 6.69 3.11 -8.15
C ALA A 39 6.74 4.20 -9.21
N ARG A 40 5.58 4.66 -9.72
CA ARG A 40 5.48 5.79 -10.66
C ARG A 40 6.03 7.10 -10.10
N ARG A 41 5.99 7.29 -8.78
CA ARG A 41 6.56 8.45 -8.09
C ARG A 41 8.00 8.26 -7.62
N GLY A 42 8.57 7.06 -7.79
CA GLY A 42 9.92 6.73 -7.31
C GLY A 42 9.99 6.55 -5.79
N ILE A 43 8.87 6.23 -5.14
CA ILE A 43 8.85 5.92 -3.71
C ILE A 43 9.16 4.42 -3.56
N GLU A 44 10.28 4.11 -2.91
CA GLU A 44 10.67 2.72 -2.67
C GLU A 44 9.77 2.08 -1.60
N VAL A 45 9.15 0.96 -1.97
CA VAL A 45 8.45 0.08 -1.05
C VAL A 45 9.43 -1.00 -0.61
N THR A 46 9.67 -1.11 0.69
CA THR A 46 10.55 -2.14 1.23
C THR A 46 10.00 -3.54 0.93
N ASP A 47 10.88 -4.50 0.68
CA ASP A 47 10.52 -5.89 0.39
C ASP A 47 9.60 -6.50 1.47
N ALA A 48 9.81 -6.15 2.75
CA ALA A 48 8.94 -6.56 3.85
C ALA A 48 7.48 -6.06 3.72
N GLU A 49 7.29 -4.82 3.26
CA GLU A 49 5.95 -4.23 3.05
C GLU A 49 5.30 -4.83 1.79
N ARG A 50 6.10 -5.07 0.75
CA ARG A 50 5.69 -5.79 -0.47
C ARG A 50 5.26 -7.22 -0.14
N ALA A 51 6.01 -7.91 0.72
CA ALA A 51 5.73 -9.27 1.15
C ALA A 51 4.51 -9.33 2.07
N ALA A 52 4.29 -8.33 2.93
CA ALA A 52 3.05 -8.20 3.69
C ALA A 52 1.86 -8.01 2.75
N ALA A 53 1.96 -7.09 1.79
CA ALA A 53 0.90 -6.81 0.82
C ALA A 53 0.54 -7.98 -0.10
N LEU A 54 1.53 -8.79 -0.49
CA LEU A 54 1.32 -10.02 -1.27
C LEU A 54 0.97 -11.24 -0.38
N GLY A 55 1.30 -11.20 0.91
CA GLY A 55 1.19 -12.30 1.86
C GLY A 55 -0.10 -12.31 2.69
N GLU A 56 -0.86 -11.22 2.69
CA GLU A 56 -2.20 -11.16 3.29
C GLU A 56 -3.23 -12.00 2.50
N GLU A 57 -2.89 -12.43 1.26
CA GLU A 57 -3.55 -13.51 0.53
C GLU A 57 -3.01 -14.88 0.99
N GLN A 58 -3.49 -15.36 2.14
CA GLN A 58 -3.18 -16.63 2.83
C GLN A 58 -1.90 -16.68 3.69
N PRO A 59 -2.04 -16.61 5.03
CA PRO A 59 -1.25 -17.51 5.84
C PRO A 59 -1.79 -18.91 5.54
N ALA A 60 -1.08 -19.68 4.71
CA ALA A 60 -1.25 -21.12 4.64
C ALA A 60 -0.93 -21.72 6.02
N ARG A 61 -1.90 -21.62 6.94
CA ARG A 61 -1.97 -22.44 8.15
C ARG A 61 -2.88 -23.61 7.81
N ALA A 62 -2.29 -24.67 7.29
CA ALA A 62 -2.84 -26.00 7.41
C ALA A 62 -2.01 -26.70 8.50
N ASP A 63 -2.59 -26.74 9.70
CA ASP A 63 -2.23 -27.68 10.77
C ASP A 63 -2.99 -29.00 10.53
#